data_AF-A0A835M0J8-F1
#
_entry.id   AF-A0A835M0J8-F1
#
_cell.length_a   1.000
_cell.length_b   1.000
_cell.length_c   1.000
_cell.angle_alpha   90.00
_cell.angle_beta   90.00
_cell.angle_gamma   90.00
#
_symmetry.space_group_name_H-M   'P 1'
#
loop_
_entity.id
_entity.type
_entity.pdbx_description
1 polymer ?
#
loop_
_entity_poly.entity_id
_entity_poly.type
_entity_poly.pdbx_seq_one_letter_code
_entity_poly.pdbx_strand_id
1 'polypeptide(L)'
;MASDNNLEGQIPDQFQESPSLTVLDLSTNHLTGSIPASIASCQKMVTLNLQNNLFTGEIPSAIAMMPTLAILDLSKNSLTGTVPQNFGSSPALEAVNISYNKLEGPLPTSGVLRTINLMTLGAIQASVEAYYHHVLTVMP
;
A
#
# COMPACT_ATOMS: atom_id res chain seq x y z
N MET A 1 8.01 10.65 -12.61
CA MET A 1 8.18 9.20 -12.88
C MET A 1 9.66 8.89 -12.74
N ALA A 2 10.02 7.95 -11.88
CA ALA A 2 11.39 7.49 -11.66
C ALA A 2 11.43 5.98 -11.35
N SER A 3 10.54 5.22 -12.01
CA SER A 3 10.45 3.77 -11.87
C SER A 3 11.65 3.06 -12.50
N ASP A 4 11.90 1.81 -12.12
CA ASP A 4 12.91 0.93 -12.70
C ASP A 4 14.34 1.51 -12.63
N ASN A 5 14.71 1.94 -11.42
CA ASN A 5 16.02 2.49 -11.12
C ASN A 5 16.61 1.83 -9.87
N ASN A 6 17.80 2.28 -9.47
CA ASN A 6 18.46 1.87 -8.23
C ASN A 6 18.34 2.97 -7.17
N LEU A 7 17.22 3.69 -7.09
CA LEU A 7 17.04 4.73 -6.08
C LEU A 7 16.97 4.10 -4.70
N GLU A 8 17.74 4.65 -3.77
CA GLU A 8 17.85 4.19 -2.39
C GLU A 8 17.43 5.31 -1.41
N GLY A 9 17.38 4.96 -0.12
CA GLY A 9 17.03 5.90 0.94
C GLY A 9 15.52 6.05 1.11
N GLN A 10 15.10 7.11 1.80
CA GLN A 10 13.70 7.35 2.14
C GLN A 10 13.08 8.37 1.19
N ILE A 11 11.75 8.28 0.98
CA ILE A 11 11.02 9.36 0.32
C ILE A 11 11.01 10.60 1.26
N PRO A 12 11.42 11.79 0.79
CA PRO A 12 11.36 13.00 1.58
C PRO A 12 9.92 13.39 1.94
N ASP A 13 9.68 13.81 3.19
CA ASP A 13 8.36 14.20 3.71
C ASP A 13 8.04 15.69 3.42
N GLN A 14 8.04 16.09 2.14
CA GLN A 14 7.81 17.48 1.70
C GLN A 14 6.85 17.60 0.50
N PHE A 15 5.87 16.70 0.38
CA PHE A 15 4.93 16.73 -0.76
C PHE A 15 4.02 17.95 -0.81
N GLN A 16 3.92 18.71 0.30
CA GLN A 16 3.18 19.97 0.35
C GLN A 16 3.74 21.01 -0.64
N GLU A 17 5.01 20.87 -1.04
CA GLU A 17 5.67 21.75 -2.03
C GLU A 17 5.32 21.36 -3.49
N SER A 18 4.66 20.23 -3.70
CA SER A 18 4.30 19.69 -5.02
C SER A 18 2.79 19.45 -5.18
N PRO A 19 1.92 20.45 -4.95
CA PRO A 19 0.46 20.26 -4.95
C PRO A 19 -0.13 19.93 -6.33
N SER A 20 0.64 20.15 -7.40
CA SER A 20 0.22 19.87 -8.78
C SER A 20 0.56 18.46 -9.25
N LEU A 21 1.19 17.63 -8.40
CA LEU A 21 1.58 16.27 -8.77
C LEU A 21 0.33 15.41 -9.03
N THR A 22 0.26 14.86 -10.24
CA THR A 22 -0.86 14.00 -10.68
C THR A 22 -0.49 12.53 -10.71
N VAL A 23 0.76 12.21 -11.00
CA VAL A 23 1.26 10.83 -11.07
C VAL A 23 2.60 10.76 -10.35
N LEU A 24 2.67 9.90 -9.33
CA LEU A 24 3.91 9.51 -8.70
C LEU A 24 4.15 8.03 -8.95
N ASP A 25 5.11 7.74 -9.81
CA ASP A 25 5.59 6.38 -10.03
C ASP A 25 7.07 6.29 -9.60
N LEU A 26 7.30 5.53 -8.54
CA LEU A 26 8.61 5.22 -7.95
C LEU A 26 8.83 3.69 -7.88
N SER A 27 8.05 2.93 -8.67
CA SER A 27 8.09 1.47 -8.62
C SER A 27 9.43 0.87 -9.05
N THR A 28 9.74 -0.34 -8.59
CA THR A 28 10.98 -1.05 -8.92
C THR A 28 12.22 -0.21 -8.60
N ASN A 29 12.44 0.00 -7.31
CA ASN A 29 13.60 0.69 -6.75
C ASN A 29 14.04 0.00 -5.44
N HIS A 30 14.95 0.62 -4.70
CA HIS A 30 15.42 0.19 -3.39
C HIS A 30 15.04 1.19 -2.29
N LEU A 31 13.92 1.90 -2.45
CA LEU A 31 13.46 2.89 -1.47
C LEU A 31 13.01 2.21 -0.19
N THR A 32 13.32 2.82 0.94
CA THR A 32 13.15 2.29 2.29
C THR A 32 12.37 3.26 3.18
N GLY A 33 12.10 2.84 4.43
CA GLY A 33 11.41 3.67 5.41
C GLY A 33 9.90 3.65 5.24
N SER A 34 9.21 4.56 5.95
CA SER A 34 7.76 4.69 5.89
C SER A 34 7.30 5.53 4.71
N ILE A 35 6.10 5.25 4.20
CA ILE A 35 5.43 6.12 3.24
C ILE A 35 5.08 7.45 3.94
N PRO A 36 5.57 8.61 3.48
CA PRO A 36 5.31 9.88 4.13
C PRO A 36 3.84 10.27 4.03
N ALA A 37 3.24 10.66 5.16
CA ALA A 37 1.85 11.09 5.21
C ALA A 37 1.59 12.38 4.39
N SER A 38 2.63 13.20 4.17
CA SER A 38 2.53 14.41 3.36
C SER A 38 2.11 14.13 1.91
N ILE A 39 2.25 12.91 1.38
CA ILE A 39 1.77 12.54 0.03
C ILE A 39 0.29 12.90 -0.15
N ALA A 40 -0.51 12.84 0.92
CA ALA A 40 -1.92 13.19 0.89
C ALA A 40 -2.18 14.69 0.61
N SER A 41 -1.17 15.56 0.67
CA SER A 41 -1.26 16.97 0.27
C SER A 41 -1.35 17.15 -1.25
N CYS A 42 -0.94 16.15 -2.05
CA CYS A 42 -1.08 16.15 -3.50
C CYS A 42 -2.54 15.83 -3.90
N GLN A 43 -3.45 16.77 -3.68
CA GLN A 43 -4.89 16.57 -3.90
C GLN A 43 -5.29 16.30 -5.35
N LYS A 44 -4.37 16.49 -6.32
CA LYS A 44 -4.56 16.19 -7.75
C LYS A 44 -3.99 14.84 -8.19
N MET A 45 -3.39 14.08 -7.27
CA MET A 45 -2.75 12.81 -7.59
C MET A 45 -3.80 11.75 -7.93
N VAL A 46 -3.70 11.24 -9.16
CA VAL A 46 -4.54 10.19 -9.74
C VAL A 46 -3.90 8.81 -9.57
N THR A 47 -2.57 8.74 -9.63
CA THR A 47 -1.83 7.48 -9.54
C THR A 47 -0.67 7.60 -8.57
N LEU A 48 -0.66 6.69 -7.58
CA LEU A 48 0.46 6.46 -6.67
C LEU A 48 0.94 5.02 -6.84
N ASN A 49 2.12 4.87 -7.43
CA ASN A 49 2.74 3.57 -7.66
C ASN A 49 4.08 3.49 -6.92
N LEU A 50 4.09 2.73 -5.83
CA LEU A 50 5.26 2.46 -4.97
C LEU A 50 5.63 0.97 -4.97
N GLN A 51 5.11 0.19 -5.92
CA GLN A 51 5.32 -1.26 -5.92
C GLN A 51 6.81 -1.62 -5.97
N ASN A 52 7.15 -2.81 -5.48
CA ASN A 52 8.47 -3.41 -5.61
C ASN A 52 9.59 -2.49 -5.06
N ASN A 53 9.50 -2.21 -3.77
CA ASN A 53 10.45 -1.43 -2.98
C ASN A 53 10.65 -2.10 -1.61
N LEU A 54 11.29 -1.41 -0.67
CA LEU A 54 11.59 -1.88 0.69
C LEU A 54 10.85 -1.04 1.74
N PHE A 55 9.67 -0.47 1.42
CA PHE A 55 8.91 0.33 2.37
C PHE A 55 8.44 -0.49 3.57
N THR A 56 8.48 0.10 4.76
CA THR A 56 8.07 -0.48 6.05
C THR A 56 7.08 0.43 6.75
N GLY A 57 6.56 -0.02 7.91
CA GLY A 57 5.59 0.75 8.69
C GLY A 57 4.17 0.65 8.11
N GLU A 58 3.27 1.49 8.61
CA GLU A 58 1.85 1.45 8.27
C GLU A 58 1.54 2.22 6.98
N ILE A 59 0.42 1.88 6.34
CA ILE A 59 -0.15 2.67 5.24
C ILE A 59 -0.77 3.94 5.85
N PRO A 60 -0.34 5.16 5.45
CA PRO A 60 -0.95 6.38 5.95
C PRO A 60 -2.44 6.45 5.58
N SER A 61 -3.30 6.50 6.59
CA SER A 61 -4.77 6.55 6.40
C SER A 61 -5.23 7.78 5.61
N ALA A 62 -4.42 8.85 5.57
CA ALA A 62 -4.67 10.06 4.79
C ALA A 62 -4.70 9.80 3.27
N ILE A 63 -3.98 8.79 2.76
CA ILE A 63 -3.98 8.43 1.33
C ILE A 63 -5.38 8.01 0.88
N ALA A 64 -6.14 7.35 1.76
CA ALA A 64 -7.50 6.90 1.46
C ALA A 64 -8.46 8.06 1.12
N MET A 65 -8.18 9.24 1.65
CA MET A 65 -9.05 10.42 1.60
C MET A 65 -8.61 11.40 0.50
N MET A 66 -7.63 11.03 -0.32
CA MET A 66 -7.22 11.84 -1.45
C MET A 66 -8.37 11.90 -2.47
N PRO A 67 -8.82 13.10 -2.86
CA PRO A 67 -10.08 13.27 -3.60
C PRO A 67 -10.02 12.80 -5.04
N THR A 68 -8.83 12.54 -5.58
CA THR A 68 -8.62 12.20 -6.99
C THR A 68 -7.83 10.91 -7.20
N LEU A 69 -7.35 10.27 -6.13
CA LEU A 69 -6.52 9.08 -6.22
C LEU A 69 -7.34 7.89 -6.68
N ALA A 70 -7.13 7.46 -7.91
CA ALA A 70 -7.85 6.36 -8.54
C ALA A 70 -7.08 5.04 -8.46
N ILE A 71 -5.75 5.10 -8.60
CA ILE A 71 -4.88 3.92 -8.66
C ILE A 71 -3.83 4.00 -7.55
N LEU A 72 -3.81 2.99 -6.70
CA LEU A 72 -2.83 2.82 -5.63
C LEU A 72 -2.19 1.44 -5.70
N ASP A 73 -0.89 1.38 -6.01
CA ASP A 73 -0.12 0.14 -5.94
C ASP A 73 1.01 0.28 -4.91
N LEU A 74 0.88 -0.49 -3.83
CA LEU A 74 1.84 -0.61 -2.74
C LEU A 74 2.40 -2.04 -2.64
N SER A 75 2.15 -2.88 -3.64
CA SER A 75 2.50 -4.30 -3.57
C SER A 75 4.00 -4.55 -3.54
N LYS A 76 4.41 -5.73 -3.06
CA LYS A 76 5.83 -6.14 -2.97
C LYS A 76 6.66 -5.14 -2.17
N ASN A 77 6.25 -4.92 -0.93
CA ASN A 77 6.96 -4.13 0.06
C ASN A 77 6.98 -4.89 1.40
N SER A 78 7.38 -4.23 2.49
CA SER A 78 7.36 -4.77 3.85
C SER A 78 6.44 -3.97 4.77
N LEU A 79 5.34 -3.43 4.24
CA LEU A 79 4.36 -2.66 5.01
C LEU A 79 3.66 -3.54 6.04
N THR A 80 3.43 -3.00 7.23
CA THR A 80 2.86 -3.68 8.40
C THR A 80 1.58 -3.00 8.86
N GLY A 81 0.92 -3.54 9.89
CA GLY A 81 -0.30 -2.98 10.45
C GLY A 81 -1.53 -3.34 9.63
N THR A 82 -2.59 -2.55 9.75
CA THR A 82 -3.89 -2.85 9.12
C THR A 82 -4.15 -2.03 7.87
N VAL A 83 -5.00 -2.54 6.98
CA VAL A 83 -5.51 -1.75 5.86
C VAL A 83 -6.49 -0.69 6.40
N PRO A 84 -6.27 0.61 6.11
CA PRO A 84 -7.14 1.65 6.65
C PRO A 84 -8.59 1.46 6.22
N GLN A 85 -9.51 1.41 7.20
CA GLN A 85 -10.94 1.12 6.96
C GLN A 85 -11.61 2.16 6.05
N ASN A 86 -11.10 3.38 6.04
CA ASN A 86 -11.57 4.47 5.19
C ASN A 86 -11.25 4.28 3.69
N PHE A 87 -10.45 3.29 3.29
CA PHE A 87 -10.30 2.92 1.87
C PHE A 87 -11.64 2.47 1.27
N GLY A 88 -12.53 1.87 2.09
CA GLY A 88 -13.87 1.49 1.67
C GLY A 88 -14.81 2.68 1.40
N SER A 89 -14.44 3.86 1.88
CA SER A 89 -15.18 5.13 1.71
C SER A 89 -14.38 6.15 0.90
N SER A 90 -13.32 5.71 0.21
CA SER A 90 -12.52 6.61 -0.62
C SER A 90 -13.38 7.19 -1.75
N PRO A 91 -13.28 8.51 -2.02
CA PRO A 91 -14.14 9.16 -3.00
C PRO A 91 -13.80 8.80 -4.46
N ALA A 92 -12.57 8.36 -4.73
CA ALA A 92 -12.06 8.22 -6.09
C ALA A 92 -11.28 6.92 -6.34
N LEU A 93 -10.91 6.13 -5.32
CA LEU A 93 -10.18 4.89 -5.56
C LEU A 93 -11.01 3.97 -6.46
N GLU A 94 -10.35 3.38 -7.44
CA GLU A 94 -10.90 2.40 -8.38
C GLU A 94 -10.08 1.11 -8.37
N ALA A 95 -8.76 1.21 -8.16
CA ALA A 95 -7.84 0.10 -8.10
C ALA A 95 -6.87 0.24 -6.92
N VAL A 96 -6.77 -0.83 -6.11
CA VAL A 96 -5.83 -0.91 -5.00
C VAL A 96 -5.10 -2.25 -5.07
N ASN A 97 -3.78 -2.22 -4.98
CA ASN A 97 -2.96 -3.42 -4.86
C ASN A 97 -2.02 -3.28 -3.66
N ILE A 98 -2.24 -4.11 -2.66
CA ILE A 98 -1.49 -4.15 -1.40
C ILE A 98 -0.87 -5.52 -1.14
N SER A 99 -0.92 -6.40 -2.13
CA SER A 99 -0.42 -7.79 -2.05
C SER A 99 1.08 -7.84 -1.76
N TYR A 100 1.58 -8.97 -1.26
CA TYR A 100 3.00 -9.16 -0.94
C TYR A 100 3.54 -8.07 0.01
N ASN A 101 2.83 -7.87 1.12
CA ASN A 101 3.23 -7.07 2.28
C ASN A 101 3.06 -7.91 3.56
N LYS A 102 3.26 -7.31 4.73
CA LYS A 102 3.07 -7.90 6.06
C LYS A 102 1.84 -7.31 6.77
N LEU A 103 0.80 -7.00 5.99
CA LEU A 103 -0.44 -6.40 6.50
C LEU A 103 -1.29 -7.48 7.18
N GLU A 104 -1.91 -7.10 8.29
CA GLU A 104 -2.71 -7.96 9.15
C GLU A 104 -4.11 -7.37 9.40
N GLY A 105 -4.97 -8.16 10.04
CA GLY A 105 -6.33 -7.74 10.37
C GLY A 105 -7.32 -7.81 9.21
N PRO A 106 -8.58 -7.41 9.45
CA PRO A 106 -9.64 -7.54 8.46
C PRO A 106 -9.47 -6.54 7.32
N LEU A 107 -9.70 -7.00 6.09
CA LEU A 107 -9.89 -6.10 4.96
C LEU A 107 -11.18 -5.28 5.14
N PRO A 108 -11.20 -4.01 4.75
CA PRO A 108 -12.42 -3.21 4.71
C PRO A 108 -13.49 -3.91 3.87
N THR A 109 -14.69 -4.02 4.43
CA THR A 109 -15.81 -4.79 3.82
C THR A 109 -16.64 -3.98 2.82
N SER A 110 -16.29 -2.71 2.62
CA SER A 110 -16.95 -1.77 1.69
C SER A 110 -15.97 -1.21 0.65
N GLY A 111 -16.51 -0.53 -0.37
CA GLY A 111 -15.73 0.12 -1.43
C GLY A 111 -14.94 -0.85 -2.32
N VAL A 112 -13.88 -0.34 -2.95
CA VAL A 112 -13.02 -1.08 -3.91
C VAL A 112 -12.42 -2.36 -3.30
N LEU A 113 -12.16 -2.35 -2.00
CA LEU A 113 -11.55 -3.49 -1.30
C LEU A 113 -12.50 -4.67 -1.12
N ARG A 114 -13.83 -4.49 -1.29
CA ARG A 114 -14.78 -5.60 -1.41
C ARG A 114 -14.45 -6.51 -2.59
N THR A 115 -14.01 -5.94 -3.72
CA THR A 115 -13.65 -6.67 -4.93
C THR A 115 -12.28 -7.31 -4.81
N ILE A 116 -11.34 -6.63 -4.14
CA ILE A 116 -9.97 -7.11 -3.94
C ILE A 116 -9.92 -8.28 -2.96
N ASN A 117 -10.78 -8.32 -1.94
CA ASN A 117 -10.90 -9.43 -0.98
C ASN A 117 -10.91 -10.82 -1.67
N LEU A 118 -11.57 -10.94 -2.83
CA LEU A 118 -11.63 -12.18 -3.63
C LEU A 118 -10.31 -12.55 -4.33
N MET A 119 -9.47 -11.56 -4.66
CA MET A 119 -8.17 -11.74 -5.33
C MET A 119 -6.99 -11.81 -4.33
N THR A 120 -7.08 -11.11 -3.19
CA THR A 120 -6.04 -11.12 -2.13
C THR A 120 -6.07 -12.35 -1.22
N LEU A 121 -7.19 -13.07 -1.10
CA LEU A 121 -7.21 -14.32 -0.33
C LEU A 121 -6.17 -15.35 -0.86
N GLY A 122 -5.87 -15.33 -2.15
CA GLY A 122 -4.78 -16.14 -2.72
C GLY A 122 -3.36 -15.59 -2.48
N ALA A 123 -3.21 -14.29 -2.19
CA ALA A 123 -1.92 -13.61 -2.02
C ALA A 123 -1.51 -13.38 -0.55
N ILE A 124 -2.46 -13.46 0.40
CA ILE A 124 -2.20 -13.46 1.85
C ILE A 124 -1.84 -14.90 2.35
N GLN A 125 -1.93 -15.90 1.48
CA GLN A 125 -1.67 -17.32 1.77
C GLN A 125 -0.23 -17.65 2.25
N ALA A 126 0.75 -16.75 2.11
CA ALA A 126 2.12 -17.03 2.54
C ALA A 126 2.36 -16.93 4.06
N SER A 127 1.57 -16.14 4.80
CA SER A 127 1.71 -16.01 6.26
C SER A 127 0.80 -16.98 7.03
N VAL A 128 -0.31 -17.40 6.42
CA VAL A 128 -1.28 -18.32 7.02
C VAL A 128 -0.77 -19.77 6.98
N GLU A 129 -0.14 -20.22 5.89
CA GLU A 129 0.43 -21.57 5.83
C GLU A 129 1.59 -21.76 6.80
N ALA A 130 2.43 -20.74 7.02
CA ALA A 130 3.50 -20.79 8.02
C ALA A 130 2.95 -20.89 9.45
N TYR A 131 1.84 -20.20 9.75
CA TYR A 131 1.17 -20.26 11.04
C TYR A 131 0.51 -21.63 11.28
N TYR A 132 -0.19 -22.19 10.28
CA TYR A 132 -0.81 -23.52 10.40
C TYR A 132 0.22 -24.66 10.42
N HIS A 133 1.33 -24.58 9.66
CA HIS A 133 2.39 -25.59 9.72
C HIS A 133 3.14 -25.59 11.05
N HIS A 134 3.34 -24.41 11.65
CA HIS A 134 3.95 -24.31 12.98
C HIS A 134 3.00 -24.92 14.02
N VAL A 135 1.72 -24.54 14.04
CA VAL A 135 0.75 -25.06 15.02
C VAL A 135 0.56 -26.60 14.93
N LEU A 136 0.64 -27.19 13.73
CA LEU A 136 0.50 -28.64 13.53
C LEU A 136 1.75 -29.46 13.87
N THR A 137 2.92 -28.83 14.03
CA THR A 137 4.19 -29.54 14.33
C THR A 137 4.60 -29.48 15.81
N VAL A 138 3.94 -28.65 16.63
CA VAL A 138 4.15 -28.53 18.09
C VAL A 138 3.03 -29.11 18.96
N MET A 139 1.98 -29.68 18.37
CA MET A 139 0.99 -30.46 19.12
C MET A 139 1.39 -31.96 19.12
N PRO A 140 1.49 -32.61 20.30
CA PRO A 140 1.81 -34.03 20.41
C PRO A 140 0.69 -34.96 19.91
#